data_AF-I4N3R6-F1
#
_entry.id   AF-I4N3R6-F1
#
_cell.length_a   1.000
_cell.length_b   1.000
_cell.length_c   1.000
_cell.angle_alpha   90.00
_cell.angle_beta   90.00
_cell.angle_gamma   90.00
#
_symmetry.space_group_name_H-M   'P 1'
#
loop_
_entity.id
_entity.type
_entity.pdbx_description
1 polymer ?
#
loop_
_entity_poly.entity_id
_entity_poly.type
_entity_poly.pdbx_seq_one_letter_code
_entity_poly.pdbx_strand_id
1 'polypeptide(L)'
;MNKADAKRIAETITHAQLAEMFERAKKGITDWEKVSAVNPGMTKGTAWNILSAALNASGGARVRQLAVTNMIWEFGDFLDDSLKPAKKKRQSAPDPYHEQPNF
;
A
#
# COMPACT_ATOMS: atom_id res chain seq x y z
N MET A 1 -3.43 2.85 -0.46
CA MET A 1 -3.04 2.25 0.85
C MET A 1 -1.88 3.04 1.47
N ASN A 2 -1.75 3.12 2.80
CA ASN A 2 -0.53 3.67 3.44
C ASN A 2 0.39 2.55 3.98
N LYS A 3 1.66 2.88 4.23
CA LYS A 3 2.68 1.90 4.66
C LYS A 3 2.34 1.20 5.98
N ALA A 4 1.71 1.89 6.93
CA ALA A 4 1.40 1.34 8.24
C ALA A 4 0.26 0.31 8.17
N ASP A 5 -0.77 0.61 7.39
CA ASP A 5 -1.86 -0.33 7.11
C ASP A 5 -1.35 -1.53 6.30
N ALA A 6 -0.51 -1.28 5.29
CA ALA A 6 0.09 -2.33 4.48
C ALA A 6 0.92 -3.31 5.31
N LYS A 7 1.71 -2.80 6.27
CA LYS A 7 2.49 -3.64 7.19
C LYS A 7 1.59 -4.54 8.04
N ARG A 8 0.49 -4.00 8.58
CA ARG A 8 -0.47 -4.78 9.38
C ARG A 8 -1.12 -5.89 8.56
N ILE A 9 -1.52 -5.61 7.32
CA ILE A 9 -2.12 -6.62 6.45
C ILE A 9 -1.09 -7.67 6.02
N ALA A 10 0.17 -7.27 5.80
CA ALA A 10 1.25 -8.17 5.40
C ALA A 10 1.53 -9.30 6.42
N GLU A 11 1.17 -9.10 7.69
CA GLU A 11 1.34 -10.09 8.76
C GLU A 11 0.33 -11.23 8.69
N THR A 12 -0.85 -11.00 8.08
CA THR A 12 -1.97 -11.95 8.10
C THR A 12 -2.43 -12.41 6.73
N ILE A 13 -2.04 -11.70 5.66
CA ILE A 13 -2.47 -12.03 4.30
C ILE A 13 -1.94 -13.39 3.83
N THR A 14 -2.79 -14.14 3.15
CA THR A 14 -2.38 -15.37 2.48
C THR A 14 -1.81 -15.11 1.10
N HIS A 15 -0.99 -16.02 0.60
CA HIS A 15 -0.45 -15.91 -0.76
C HIS A 15 -1.56 -15.89 -1.83
N ALA A 16 -2.65 -16.65 -1.64
CA ALA A 16 -3.78 -16.67 -2.58
C ALA A 16 -4.49 -15.30 -2.66
N GLN A 17 -4.75 -14.67 -1.52
CA GLN A 17 -5.34 -13.32 -1.47
C GLN A 17 -4.43 -12.28 -2.13
N LEU A 18 -3.12 -12.42 -1.94
CA LEU A 18 -2.13 -11.54 -2.56
C LEU A 18 -2.12 -11.72 -4.09
N ALA A 19 -2.15 -12.95 -4.59
CA ALA A 19 -2.24 -13.23 -6.03
C ALA A 19 -3.54 -12.68 -6.64
N GLU A 20 -4.67 -12.84 -5.94
CA GLU A 20 -5.95 -12.27 -6.36
C GLU A 20 -5.91 -10.73 -6.41
N MET A 21 -5.28 -10.09 -5.42
CA MET A 21 -5.06 -8.63 -5.42
C MET A 21 -4.28 -8.19 -6.66
N PHE A 22 -3.23 -8.92 -7.05
CA PHE A 22 -2.47 -8.64 -8.27
C PHE A 22 -3.38 -8.76 -9.51
N GLU A 23 -4.15 -9.83 -9.64
CA GLU A 23 -5.07 -9.98 -10.79
C GLU A 23 -6.12 -8.87 -10.88
N ARG A 24 -6.66 -8.43 -9.73
CA ARG A 24 -7.57 -7.27 -9.67
C ARG A 24 -6.86 -5.97 -10.07
N ALA A 25 -5.63 -5.75 -9.59
CA ALA A 25 -4.81 -4.59 -9.93
C ALA A 25 -4.47 -4.55 -11.44
N LYS A 26 -4.09 -5.68 -12.04
CA LYS A 26 -3.82 -5.80 -13.47
C LYS A 26 -5.00 -5.34 -14.33
N LYS A 27 -6.22 -5.69 -13.91
CA LYS A 27 -7.46 -5.34 -14.61
C LYS A 27 -7.92 -3.91 -14.33
N GLY A 28 -7.62 -3.38 -13.14
CA GLY A 28 -8.11 -2.09 -12.67
C GLY A 28 -7.17 -0.90 -12.86
N ILE A 29 -5.87 -1.14 -13.07
CA ILE A 29 -4.90 -0.07 -13.36
C ILE A 29 -5.02 0.35 -14.83
N THR A 30 -5.42 1.60 -15.04
CA THR A 30 -5.52 2.22 -16.36
C THR A 30 -4.25 2.98 -16.76
N ASP A 31 -3.54 3.53 -15.77
CA ASP A 31 -2.32 4.30 -15.97
C ASP A 31 -1.14 3.66 -15.23
N TRP A 32 -0.27 3.02 -16.00
CA TRP A 32 0.95 2.36 -15.52
C TRP A 32 2.15 3.30 -15.42
N GLU A 33 2.08 4.50 -16.01
CA GLU A 33 3.16 5.50 -15.99
C GLU A 33 3.11 6.38 -14.74
N LYS A 34 1.96 6.40 -14.06
CA LYS A 34 1.81 7.06 -12.76
C LYS A 34 2.92 6.64 -11.78
N VAL A 35 3.38 7.61 -11.01
CA VAL A 35 4.39 7.41 -9.96
C VAL A 35 3.94 6.37 -8.92
N SER A 36 4.86 5.49 -8.54
CA SER A 36 4.67 4.47 -7.51
C SER A 36 4.51 5.10 -6.12
N ALA A 37 3.60 4.55 -5.31
CA ALA A 37 3.42 4.95 -3.92
C ALA A 37 4.58 4.47 -3.03
N VAL A 38 5.16 3.31 -3.36
CA VAL A 38 6.29 2.71 -2.62
C VAL A 38 7.60 3.44 -2.89
N ASN A 39 7.85 3.82 -4.14
CA ASN A 39 9.05 4.54 -4.54
C ASN A 39 8.73 5.62 -5.59
N PRO A 40 8.76 6.91 -5.20
CA PRO A 40 8.48 8.02 -6.11
C PRO A 40 9.44 8.14 -7.31
N GLY A 41 10.59 7.46 -7.28
CA GLY A 41 11.54 7.43 -8.39
C GLY A 41 11.20 6.44 -9.52
N MET A 42 10.07 5.73 -9.45
CA MET A 42 9.66 4.78 -10.49
C MET A 42 8.15 4.85 -10.77
N THR A 43 7.75 4.30 -11.92
CA THR A 43 6.33 4.18 -12.29
C THR A 43 5.69 2.94 -11.67
N LYS A 44 4.36 2.89 -11.68
CA LYS A 44 3.57 1.72 -11.26
C LYS A 44 3.91 0.49 -12.07
N GLY A 45 4.17 0.63 -13.37
CA GLY A 45 4.60 -0.47 -14.25
C GLY A 45 5.94 -1.06 -13.80
N THR A 46 6.92 -0.21 -13.49
CA THR A 46 8.21 -0.68 -12.95
C THR A 46 8.03 -1.37 -11.59
N ALA A 47 7.24 -0.78 -10.68
CA ALA A 47 6.94 -1.37 -9.39
C ALA A 47 6.25 -2.74 -9.54
N TRP A 48 5.31 -2.87 -10.49
CA TRP A 48 4.65 -4.13 -10.80
C TRP A 48 5.62 -5.21 -11.24
N ASN A 49 6.54 -4.91 -12.16
CA ASN A 49 7.50 -5.90 -12.66
C ASN A 49 8.40 -6.43 -11.55
N ILE A 50 8.84 -5.56 -10.64
CA ILE A 50 9.69 -5.94 -9.51
C ILE A 50 8.89 -6.76 -8.48
N LEU A 51 7.71 -6.26 -8.11
CA LEU A 51 6.92 -6.85 -7.03
C LEU A 51 6.23 -8.15 -7.46
N SER A 52 5.74 -8.26 -8.70
CA SER A 52 5.17 -9.50 -9.21
C SER A 52 6.21 -10.62 -9.33
N ALA A 53 7.45 -10.30 -9.70
CA ALA A 53 8.55 -11.26 -9.66
C ALA A 53 8.85 -11.74 -8.23
N ALA A 54 8.81 -10.83 -7.25
CA ALA A 54 9.01 -11.15 -5.85
C ALA A 54 7.88 -12.02 -5.24
N LEU A 55 6.71 -12.09 -5.86
CA LEU A 55 5.59 -12.93 -5.40
C LEU A 55 5.95 -14.43 -5.42
N ASN A 56 6.71 -14.83 -6.43
CA ASN A 56 7.15 -16.21 -6.65
C ASN A 56 8.60 -16.46 -6.23
N ALA A 57 9.31 -15.44 -5.74
CA ALA A 57 10.72 -15.54 -5.39
C ALA A 57 10.92 -16.24 -4.03
N SER A 58 11.82 -17.22 -4.01
CA SER A 58 12.27 -17.90 -2.79
C SER A 58 13.28 -17.04 -2.05
N GLY A 59 12.80 -16.17 -1.16
CA GLY A 59 13.62 -15.37 -0.25
C GLY A 59 13.46 -15.77 1.21
N GLY A 60 14.40 -15.37 2.07
CA GLY A 60 14.24 -15.53 3.52
C GLY A 60 13.01 -14.79 4.06
N ALA A 61 12.47 -15.23 5.21
CA ALA A 61 11.20 -14.74 5.75
C ALA A 61 11.09 -13.21 5.86
N ARG A 62 12.18 -12.54 6.27
CA ARG A 62 12.24 -11.07 6.39
C ARG A 62 12.16 -10.36 5.04
N VAL A 63 12.83 -10.89 4.02
CA VAL A 63 12.80 -10.35 2.65
C VAL A 63 11.40 -10.53 2.06
N ARG A 64 10.79 -11.70 2.28
CA ARG A 64 9.41 -11.98 1.90
C ARG A 64 8.43 -11.01 2.55
N GLN A 65 8.57 -10.74 3.84
CA GLN A 65 7.66 -9.83 4.54
C GLN A 65 7.78 -8.37 4.06
N LEU A 66 8.99 -7.91 3.74
CA LEU A 66 9.19 -6.58 3.15
C LEU A 66 8.57 -6.50 1.74
N ALA A 67 8.75 -7.53 0.91
CA ALA A 67 8.16 -7.61 -0.41
C ALA A 67 6.62 -7.57 -0.33
N VAL A 68 6.01 -8.40 0.53
CA VAL A 68 4.56 -8.42 0.75
C VAL A 68 4.05 -7.06 1.24
N THR A 69 4.75 -6.42 2.17
CA THR A 69 4.38 -5.06 2.64
C THR A 69 4.38 -4.06 1.49
N ASN A 70 5.41 -4.07 0.64
CA ASN A 70 5.51 -3.17 -0.50
C ASN A 70 4.44 -3.47 -1.56
N MET A 71 4.12 -4.74 -1.81
CA MET A 71 3.03 -5.16 -2.70
C MET A 71 1.69 -4.57 -2.24
N ILE A 72 1.37 -4.70 -0.95
CA ILE A 72 0.13 -4.18 -0.39
C ILE A 72 0.14 -2.66 -0.33
N TRP A 73 1.29 -2.03 -0.08
CA TRP A 73 1.37 -0.58 -0.08
C TRP A 73 1.09 0.00 -1.48
N GLU A 74 1.63 -0.62 -2.53
CA GLU A 74 1.43 -0.17 -3.91
C GLU A 74 0.02 -0.48 -4.44
N PHE A 75 -0.44 -1.72 -4.24
CA PHE A 75 -1.62 -2.28 -4.91
C PHE A 75 -2.75 -2.65 -3.95
N GLY A 76 -2.62 -2.36 -2.65
CA GLY A 76 -3.61 -2.74 -1.64
C GLY A 76 -4.98 -2.07 -1.79
N ASP A 77 -5.10 -1.05 -2.65
CA ASP A 77 -6.41 -0.51 -3.02
C ASP A 77 -7.28 -1.54 -3.77
N PHE A 78 -6.65 -2.55 -4.36
CA PHE A 78 -7.30 -3.68 -5.04
C PHE A 78 -7.54 -4.91 -4.14
N LEU A 79 -7.23 -4.83 -2.85
CA LEU A 79 -7.62 -5.87 -1.90
C LEU A 79 -9.15 -5.96 -1.78
N ASP A 80 -9.61 -7.08 -1.24
CA ASP A 80 -10.98 -7.20 -0.78
C ASP A 80 -11.28 -6.19 0.34
N ASP A 81 -12.48 -5.63 0.34
CA ASP A 81 -12.86 -4.61 1.32
C ASP A 81 -12.87 -5.15 2.76
N SER A 82 -13.07 -6.47 2.94
CA SER A 82 -12.94 -7.13 4.24
C SER A 82 -11.52 -7.12 4.81
N LEU A 83 -10.50 -7.02 3.95
CA LEU A 83 -9.08 -7.02 4.33
C LEU A 83 -8.51 -5.60 4.49
N LYS A 84 -9.24 -4.58 4.03
CA LYS A 84 -8.79 -3.19 4.10
C LYS A 84 -8.98 -2.65 5.52
N PRO A 85 -8.07 -1.77 5.98
CA PRO A 85 -8.26 -1.06 7.24
C PRO A 85 -9.55 -0.25 7.19
N ALA A 86 -10.30 -0.24 8.28
CA ALA A 86 -11.45 0.65 8.42
C ALA A 86 -10.99 2.11 8.18
N LYS A 87 -11.69 2.83 7.30
CA LYS A 87 -11.38 4.24 7.03
C LYS A 87 -11.53 5.03 8.33
N LYS A 88 -10.41 5.47 8.92
CA LYS A 88 -10.46 6.37 10.08
C LYS A 88 -11.14 7.67 9.65
N LYS A 89 -12.23 8.05 10.32
CA LYS A 89 -12.79 9.40 10.20
C LYS A 89 -11.71 10.37 10.66
N ARG A 90 -11.35 11.36 9.82
CA ARG A 90 -10.47 12.45 10.24
C ARG A 90 -11.19 13.22 11.34
N GLN A 91 -10.54 13.37 12.48
CA GLN A 91 -10.99 14.33 13.48
C GLN A 91 -10.84 15.74 12.88
N SER A 92 -11.84 16.59 13.08
CA SER A 92 -11.73 18.00 12.71
C SER A 92 -10.59 18.63 13.50
N ALA A 93 -9.79 19.48 12.84
CA ALA A 93 -8.83 20.29 13.56
C ALA A 93 -9.58 21.17 14.57
N PRO A 94 -9.05 21.40 15.79
CA PRO A 94 -9.61 22.39 16.68
C PRO A 94 -9.54 23.77 16.02
N ASP A 95 -10.51 24.63 16.32
CA ASP A 95 -10.52 25.99 15.80
C ASP A 95 -9.26 26.74 16.24
N PRO A 96 -8.62 27.52 15.36
CA PRO A 96 -7.45 28.31 15.72
C PRO A 96 -7.81 29.30 16.83
N TYR A 97 -7.09 29.25 17.93
CA TYR A 97 -7.19 30.24 18.99
C TYR A 97 -6.18 31.37 18.74
N HIS A 98 -6.64 32.61 18.79
CA HIS A 98 -5.81 33.80 18.60
C HIS A 98 -5.60 34.49 19.95
N GLU A 99 -4.33 34.72 20.31
CA GLU A 99 -3.95 35.59 21.43
C GLU A 99 -3.26 36.84 20.89
N GLN A 100 -3.51 37.98 21.55
CA GLN A 100 -2.75 39.20 21.26
C GLN A 100 -1.32 39.06 21.79
N PRO A 101 -0.30 39.56 21.06
CA PRO A 101 1.07 39.56 21.55
C PRO A 101 1.20 40.35 22.86
N ASN A 102 1.96 39.81 23.82
CA ASN A 102 2.35 40.54 25.02
C ASN A 102 3.68 41.27 24.76
N PHE A 103 3.66 42.60 24.76
CA PHE A 103 4.83 43.47 24.59
C PHE A 103 5.28 44.05 25.93
#